data_AF-A0A4Q4V0F8-F1
#
_entry.id   AF-A0A4Q4V0F8-F1
#
_cell.length_a   1.000
_cell.length_b   1.000
_cell.length_c   1.000
_cell.angle_alpha   90.00
_cell.angle_beta   90.00
_cell.angle_gamma   90.00
#
_symmetry.space_group_name_H-M   'P 1'
#
loop_
_entity.id
_entity.type
_entity.pdbx_description
1 polymer ?
#
loop_
_entity_poly.entity_id
_entity_poly.type
_entity_poly.pdbx_seq_one_letter_code
_entity_poly.pdbx_strand_id
1 'polypeptide(L)'
;MSWAATRQTSRVEDMAYCLLGIFDVNMPLLYGEGPKAFIRLQEEIIRISNDHTIFCWARDSGVAQSWTSMLAPSPAAFLKSGDYVAMDAWEAPVPYSMTNLGLSIHLPVLYTLTQMVVVLDAGVSHGDPIPLQSMKGNSADHKGDESVRDSEEDEDENWDSEEEDQDDKEFSQLSYA
;
A
#
# COMPACT_ATOMS: atom_id res chain seq x y z
N MET A 1 -0.84 12.16 -5.50
CA MET A 1 -1.11 11.44 -6.78
C MET A 1 -1.19 12.35 -8.03
N SER A 2 -0.72 13.60 -7.99
CA SER A 2 -0.86 14.55 -9.12
C SER A 2 -0.18 14.10 -10.43
N TRP A 3 0.92 13.37 -10.33
CA TRP A 3 1.70 12.86 -11.46
C TRP A 3 0.91 11.89 -12.36
N ALA A 4 -0.18 11.28 -11.86
CA ALA A 4 -1.05 10.40 -12.63
C ALA A 4 -2.25 11.14 -13.26
N ALA A 5 -2.48 12.42 -12.90
CA ALA A 5 -3.72 13.12 -13.19
C ALA A 5 -4.01 13.32 -14.68
N THR A 6 -2.97 13.44 -15.50
CA THR A 6 -3.10 13.65 -16.95
C THR A 6 -2.90 12.38 -17.77
N ARG A 7 -2.73 11.21 -17.11
CA ARG A 7 -2.57 9.94 -17.81
C ARG A 7 -3.87 9.57 -18.53
N GLN A 8 -3.73 8.87 -19.65
CA GLN A 8 -4.83 8.31 -20.41
C GLN A 8 -4.59 6.82 -20.62
N THR A 9 -5.64 6.04 -20.48
CA THR A 9 -5.61 4.58 -20.65
C THR A 9 -6.72 4.17 -21.62
N SER A 10 -6.54 3.01 -22.27
CA SER A 10 -7.52 2.52 -23.25
C SER A 10 -8.83 2.10 -22.57
N ARG A 11 -8.75 1.48 -21.39
CA ARG A 11 -9.91 1.21 -20.53
C ARG A 11 -9.86 2.06 -19.28
N VAL A 12 -11.01 2.33 -18.69
CA VAL A 12 -11.11 3.18 -17.50
C VAL A 12 -10.45 2.51 -16.29
N GLU A 13 -10.63 1.19 -16.15
CA GLU A 13 -10.07 0.40 -15.06
C GLU A 13 -8.53 0.28 -15.13
N ASP A 14 -7.94 0.33 -16.33
CA ASP A 14 -6.49 0.29 -16.51
C ASP A 14 -5.79 1.46 -15.80
N MET A 15 -6.52 2.56 -15.56
CA MET A 15 -6.02 3.68 -14.79
C MET A 15 -5.68 3.30 -13.34
N ALA A 16 -6.41 2.36 -12.74
CA ALA A 16 -6.09 1.83 -11.43
C ALA A 16 -4.98 0.79 -11.52
N TYR A 17 -5.07 -0.13 -12.49
CA TYR A 17 -4.15 -1.26 -12.61
C TYR A 17 -2.72 -0.84 -12.93
N CYS A 18 -2.54 0.20 -13.73
CA CYS A 18 -1.20 0.72 -14.03
C CYS A 18 -0.51 1.38 -12.81
N LEU A 19 -1.23 1.64 -11.72
CA LEU A 19 -0.71 2.26 -10.50
C LEU A 19 -0.37 1.23 -9.40
N LEU A 20 -0.80 -0.02 -9.53
CA LEU A 20 -0.63 -1.06 -8.50
C LEU A 20 0.84 -1.21 -8.06
N GLY A 21 1.74 -1.32 -9.02
CA GLY A 21 3.17 -1.49 -8.73
C GLY A 21 3.84 -0.27 -8.12
N ILE A 22 3.26 0.93 -8.27
CA ILE A 22 3.81 2.16 -7.65
C ILE A 22 3.40 2.23 -6.18
N PHE A 23 2.22 1.71 -5.83
CA PHE A 23 1.72 1.69 -4.47
C PHE A 23 1.99 0.37 -3.73
N ASP A 24 2.65 -0.59 -4.37
CA ASP A 24 2.89 -1.93 -3.84
C ASP A 24 1.59 -2.61 -3.33
N VAL A 25 0.52 -2.47 -4.11
CA VAL A 25 -0.80 -3.01 -3.81
C VAL A 25 -1.08 -4.24 -4.65
N ASN A 26 -1.70 -5.25 -4.04
CA ASN A 26 -2.22 -6.41 -4.74
C ASN A 26 -3.76 -6.49 -4.61
N MET A 27 -4.47 -6.43 -5.74
CA MET A 27 -5.92 -6.61 -5.81
C MET A 27 -6.34 -7.32 -7.11
N PRO A 28 -7.44 -8.09 -7.13
CA PRO A 28 -7.90 -8.78 -8.33
C PRO A 28 -8.27 -7.83 -9.48
N LEU A 29 -7.78 -8.15 -10.69
CA LEU A 29 -8.12 -7.47 -11.94
C LEU A 29 -9.52 -7.89 -12.41
N LEU A 30 -10.50 -7.01 -12.27
CA LEU A 30 -11.87 -7.18 -12.72
C LEU A 30 -12.14 -6.24 -13.91
N TYR A 31 -12.18 -6.79 -15.12
CA TYR A 31 -12.54 -6.00 -16.31
C TYR A 31 -14.04 -5.72 -16.37
N GLY A 32 -14.41 -4.50 -16.75
CA GLY A 32 -15.80 -4.05 -16.78
C GLY A 32 -16.32 -3.39 -15.50
N GLU A 33 -15.48 -3.22 -14.47
CA GLU A 33 -15.87 -2.45 -13.26
C GLU A 33 -15.80 -0.92 -13.45
N GLY A 34 -15.07 -0.46 -14.49
CA GLY A 34 -14.95 0.94 -14.86
C GLY A 34 -14.31 1.79 -13.76
N PRO A 35 -14.85 2.98 -13.43
CA PRO A 35 -14.29 3.88 -12.40
C PRO A 35 -14.15 3.26 -11.00
N LYS A 36 -14.88 2.18 -10.70
CA LYS A 36 -14.81 1.51 -9.40
C LYS A 36 -13.44 0.91 -9.12
N ALA A 37 -12.66 0.56 -10.15
CA ALA A 37 -11.30 0.05 -10.01
C ALA A 37 -10.42 1.01 -9.22
N PHE A 38 -10.56 2.32 -9.48
CA PHE A 38 -9.77 3.35 -8.81
C PHE A 38 -10.20 3.58 -7.35
N ILE A 39 -11.45 3.30 -7.02
CA ILE A 39 -11.93 3.33 -5.64
C ILE A 39 -11.33 2.17 -4.86
N ARG A 40 -11.38 0.95 -5.42
CA ARG A 40 -10.74 -0.22 -4.80
C ARG A 40 -9.25 0.00 -4.60
N LEU A 41 -8.54 0.56 -5.59
CA LEU A 41 -7.13 0.93 -5.42
C LEU A 41 -6.91 1.83 -4.20
N GLN A 42 -7.72 2.88 -4.04
CA GLN A 42 -7.61 3.75 -2.86
C GLN A 42 -7.91 3.00 -1.56
N GLU A 43 -8.91 2.13 -1.52
CA GLU A 43 -9.20 1.29 -0.35
C GLU A 43 -8.03 0.38 0.03
N GLU A 44 -7.35 -0.19 -0.96
CA GLU A 44 -6.14 -0.98 -0.74
C GLU A 44 -4.98 -0.13 -0.20
N ILE A 45 -4.74 1.06 -0.78
CA ILE A 45 -3.72 2.00 -0.30
C ILE A 45 -3.99 2.38 1.16
N ILE A 46 -5.25 2.70 1.49
CA ILE A 46 -5.68 3.06 2.86
C ILE A 46 -5.39 1.92 3.85
N ARG A 47 -5.42 0.67 3.42
CA ARG A 47 -5.15 -0.47 4.32
C ARG A 47 -3.68 -0.60 4.67
N ILE A 48 -2.78 -0.18 3.78
CA ILE A 48 -1.33 -0.38 3.92
C ILE A 48 -0.56 0.91 4.22
N SER A 49 -1.23 2.07 4.18
CA SER A 49 -0.62 3.39 4.35
C SER A 49 -1.48 4.31 5.21
N ASN A 50 -0.83 5.08 6.07
CA ASN A 50 -1.43 6.15 6.87
C ASN A 50 -1.24 7.55 6.24
N ASP A 51 -0.84 7.63 4.97
CA ASP A 51 -0.61 8.89 4.27
C ASP A 51 -1.94 9.58 3.92
N HIS A 52 -2.24 10.67 4.64
CA HIS A 52 -3.45 11.47 4.42
C HIS A 52 -3.47 12.24 3.10
N THR A 53 -2.37 12.31 2.34
CA THR A 53 -2.35 12.97 1.02
C THR A 53 -3.26 12.29 0.00
N ILE A 54 -3.68 11.04 0.26
CA ILE A 54 -4.74 10.36 -0.51
C ILE A 54 -6.08 11.12 -0.51
N PHE A 55 -6.33 11.92 0.53
CA PHE A 55 -7.55 12.73 0.66
C PHE A 55 -7.38 14.16 0.12
N CYS A 56 -6.15 14.56 -0.25
CA CYS A 56 -5.84 15.90 -0.73
C CYS A 56 -6.16 16.08 -2.22
N TRP A 57 -7.36 15.72 -2.68
CA TRP A 57 -7.84 15.95 -4.04
C TRP A 57 -8.87 17.09 -4.07
N ALA A 58 -9.07 17.69 -5.25
CA ALA A 58 -10.02 18.78 -5.41
C ALA A 58 -11.22 18.34 -6.27
N ARG A 59 -12.42 18.70 -5.82
CA ARG A 59 -13.61 18.58 -6.67
C ARG A 59 -13.56 19.66 -7.75
N ASP A 60 -13.37 19.24 -8.98
CA ASP A 60 -13.45 20.11 -10.15
C ASP A 60 -14.72 19.83 -10.99
N SER A 61 -14.84 20.48 -12.14
CA SER A 61 -15.98 20.32 -13.04
C SER A 61 -16.12 18.92 -13.66
N GLY A 62 -15.07 18.09 -13.61
CA GLY A 62 -15.08 16.71 -14.10
C GLY A 62 -15.72 15.73 -13.10
N VAL A 63 -15.88 16.13 -11.84
CA VAL A 63 -16.50 15.30 -10.81
C VAL A 63 -18.01 15.48 -10.81
N ALA A 64 -18.75 14.37 -10.92
CA ALA A 64 -20.21 14.38 -10.89
C ALA A 64 -20.74 15.03 -9.59
N GLN A 65 -21.82 15.82 -9.71
CA GLN A 65 -22.46 16.46 -8.54
C GLN A 65 -22.98 15.43 -7.52
N SER A 66 -23.36 14.24 -7.98
CA SER A 66 -23.81 13.12 -7.15
C SER A 66 -22.66 12.36 -6.46
N TRP A 67 -21.40 12.72 -6.70
CA TRP A 67 -20.27 12.06 -6.05
C TRP A 67 -20.23 12.41 -4.57
N THR A 68 -20.47 11.43 -3.71
CA THR A 68 -20.52 11.61 -2.25
C THR A 68 -19.35 10.96 -1.52
N SER A 69 -18.52 10.20 -2.22
CA SER A 69 -17.36 9.54 -1.60
C SER A 69 -16.30 10.57 -1.21
N MET A 70 -15.64 10.32 -0.08
CA MET A 70 -14.44 11.05 0.34
C MET A 70 -13.21 10.69 -0.51
N LEU A 71 -13.26 9.54 -1.19
CA LEU A 71 -12.23 9.08 -2.11
C LEU A 71 -12.39 9.76 -3.46
N ALA A 72 -11.26 9.95 -4.15
CA ALA A 72 -11.24 10.59 -5.46
C ALA A 72 -11.89 9.68 -6.51
N PRO A 73 -12.67 10.23 -7.46
CA PRO A 73 -13.29 9.42 -8.53
C PRO A 73 -12.30 8.92 -9.57
N SER A 74 -11.17 9.62 -9.75
CA SER A 74 -10.10 9.26 -10.69
C SER A 74 -8.81 10.01 -10.33
N PRO A 75 -7.65 9.63 -10.89
CA PRO A 75 -6.41 10.38 -10.71
C PRO A 75 -6.49 11.84 -11.16
N ALA A 76 -7.38 12.17 -12.11
CA ALA A 76 -7.53 13.53 -12.61
C ALA A 76 -7.90 14.54 -11.51
N ALA A 77 -8.62 14.08 -10.47
CA ALA A 77 -8.98 14.90 -9.32
C ALA A 77 -7.76 15.38 -8.50
N PHE A 78 -6.59 14.75 -8.69
CA PHE A 78 -5.33 15.15 -8.05
C PHE A 78 -4.51 16.14 -8.87
N LEU A 79 -5.03 16.68 -9.99
CA LEU A 79 -4.28 17.57 -10.88
C LEU A 79 -3.65 18.76 -10.14
N LYS A 80 -4.35 19.31 -9.14
CA LYS A 80 -3.89 20.45 -8.33
C LYS A 80 -3.29 20.05 -6.98
N SER A 81 -2.93 18.77 -6.83
CA SER A 81 -2.51 18.18 -5.57
C SER A 81 -1.02 17.88 -5.52
N GLY A 82 -0.22 18.51 -6.39
CA GLY A 82 1.21 18.21 -6.52
C GLY A 82 2.07 18.74 -5.40
N ASP A 83 1.59 19.77 -4.71
CA ASP A 83 2.36 20.42 -3.65
C ASP A 83 2.14 19.76 -2.28
N TYR A 84 1.16 18.84 -2.17
CA TYR A 84 0.90 18.13 -0.92
C TYR A 84 1.94 17.05 -0.66
N VAL A 85 2.48 17.04 0.55
CA VAL A 85 3.43 16.04 1.03
C VAL A 85 2.92 15.43 2.33
N ALA A 86 3.20 14.14 2.52
CA ALA A 86 2.99 13.51 3.81
C ALA A 86 3.84 14.25 4.86
N MET A 87 3.24 14.53 6.01
CA MET A 87 4.00 15.05 7.15
C MET A 87 4.49 13.87 7.97
N ASP A 88 5.76 13.94 8.40
CA ASP A 88 6.25 13.05 9.44
C ASP A 88 5.54 13.46 10.73
N ALA A 89 4.55 12.65 11.14
CA ALA A 89 3.73 12.93 12.30
C ALA A 89 4.63 13.12 13.54
N TRP A 90 4.43 14.22 14.28
CA TRP A 90 5.12 14.46 15.56
C TRP A 90 4.68 13.43 16.62
N GLU A 91 3.48 12.86 16.44
CA GLU A 91 2.90 11.81 17.27
C GLU A 91 2.83 10.49 16.48
N ALA A 92 2.69 9.37 17.21
CA ALA A 92 2.52 8.08 16.55
C ALA A 92 1.27 8.12 15.63
N PRO A 93 1.38 7.70 14.36
CA PRO A 93 0.26 7.76 13.42
C PRO A 93 -0.90 6.92 13.94
N VAL A 94 -2.09 7.52 14.03
CA VAL A 94 -3.32 6.81 14.39
C VAL A 94 -3.84 6.11 13.14
N PRO A 95 -3.94 4.77 13.13
CA PRO A 95 -4.43 4.05 11.95
C PRO A 95 -5.86 4.45 11.61
N TYR A 96 -6.15 4.57 10.31
CA TYR A 96 -7.49 4.71 9.79
C TYR A 96 -7.82 3.54 8.86
N SER A 97 -9.11 3.26 8.68
CA SER A 97 -9.53 2.12 7.88
C SER A 97 -10.88 2.35 7.22
N MET A 98 -11.08 1.64 6.11
CA MET A 98 -12.38 1.54 5.46
C MET A 98 -13.25 0.51 6.18
N THR A 99 -14.45 0.93 6.56
CA THR A 99 -15.49 0.09 7.15
C THR A 99 -16.67 -0.03 6.19
N ASN A 100 -17.65 -0.89 6.51
CA ASN A 100 -18.91 -0.96 5.74
C ASN A 100 -19.77 0.32 5.85
N LEU A 101 -19.46 1.24 6.77
CA LEU A 101 -20.08 2.55 6.88
C LEU A 101 -19.29 3.65 6.14
N GLY A 102 -18.11 3.33 5.63
CA GLY A 102 -17.17 4.28 5.03
C GLY A 102 -15.90 4.43 5.85
N LEU A 103 -15.22 5.55 5.68
CA LEU A 103 -13.94 5.80 6.33
C LEU A 103 -14.12 6.04 7.84
N SER A 104 -13.37 5.29 8.64
CA SER A 104 -13.18 5.55 10.07
C SER A 104 -11.79 6.15 10.28
N ILE A 105 -11.74 7.42 10.67
CA ILE A 105 -10.50 8.19 10.86
C ILE A 105 -10.65 9.13 12.06
N HIS A 106 -9.59 9.28 12.86
CA HIS A 106 -9.53 10.20 13.99
C HIS A 106 -8.70 11.43 13.61
N LEU A 107 -9.31 12.61 13.60
CA LEU A 107 -8.65 13.86 13.18
C LEU A 107 -8.85 14.96 14.22
N PRO A 108 -7.85 15.86 14.39
CA PRO A 108 -8.05 17.11 15.11
C PRO A 108 -9.15 17.95 14.47
N VAL A 109 -10.02 18.51 15.31
CA VAL A 109 -11.11 19.39 14.90
C VAL A 109 -10.83 20.81 15.38
N LEU A 110 -10.85 21.76 14.46
CA LEU A 110 -10.75 23.18 14.74
C LEU A 110 -12.13 23.83 14.62
N TYR A 111 -12.54 24.51 15.69
CA TYR A 111 -13.79 25.24 15.74
C TYR A 111 -13.52 26.73 15.46
N THR A 112 -14.23 27.27 14.48
CA THR A 112 -14.32 28.71 14.26
C THR A 112 -15.74 29.18 14.63
N LEU A 113 -15.98 30.50 14.63
CA LEU A 113 -17.30 31.04 14.95
C LEU A 113 -18.42 30.57 14.00
N THR A 114 -18.06 30.14 12.78
CA THR A 114 -19.01 29.85 11.70
C THR A 114 -18.85 28.47 11.10
N GLN A 115 -17.71 27.82 11.30
CA GLN A 115 -17.34 26.58 10.61
C GLN A 115 -16.58 25.64 11.53
N MET A 116 -16.77 24.34 11.29
CA MET A 116 -15.96 23.28 11.84
C MET A 116 -15.04 22.76 10.74
N VAL A 117 -13.74 22.71 11.01
CA VAL A 117 -12.72 22.24 10.07
C VAL A 117 -11.99 21.05 10.68
N VAL A 118 -11.79 19.99 9.90
CA VAL A 118 -10.93 18.86 10.27
C VAL A 118 -9.55 19.05 9.67
N VAL A 119 -8.50 18.69 10.40
CA VAL A 119 -7.12 18.85 9.96
C VAL A 119 -6.58 17.49 9.53
N LEU A 120 -6.10 17.41 8.28
CA LEU A 120 -5.36 16.26 7.78
C LEU A 120 -3.87 16.44 8.07
N ASP A 121 -3.18 15.33 8.32
CA ASP A 121 -1.72 15.29 8.45
C ASP A 121 -1.05 15.30 7.07
N ALA A 122 -1.19 16.43 6.37
CA ALA A 122 -0.63 16.66 5.06
C ALA A 122 -0.13 18.10 4.97
N GLY A 123 1.14 18.26 4.60
CA GLY A 123 1.78 19.55 4.43
C GLY A 123 1.76 20.03 2.99
N VAL A 124 2.18 21.27 2.77
CA VAL A 124 2.46 21.82 1.44
C VAL A 124 3.95 22.07 1.34
N SER A 125 4.63 21.42 0.40
CA SER A 125 6.05 21.67 0.15
C SER A 125 6.20 23.03 -0.52
N HIS A 126 6.57 24.03 0.27
CA HIS A 126 6.77 25.40 -0.22
C HIS A 126 8.18 25.57 -0.80
N GLY A 127 8.62 24.72 -1.73
CA GLY A 127 9.93 24.85 -2.38
C GLY A 127 11.16 24.80 -1.47
N ASP A 128 10.98 24.67 -0.16
CA ASP A 128 12.05 24.54 0.82
C ASP A 128 12.56 23.08 0.81
N PRO A 129 13.88 22.87 0.69
CA PRO A 129 14.43 21.52 0.61
C PRO A 129 14.14 20.73 1.89
N ILE A 130 13.58 19.53 1.71
CA ILE A 130 13.38 18.54 2.77
C ILE A 130 14.75 18.28 3.44
N PRO A 131 14.91 18.47 4.76
CA PRO A 131 16.12 18.08 5.45
C PRO A 131 16.32 16.57 5.29
N LEU A 132 17.48 16.17 4.75
CA LEU A 132 17.93 14.79 4.46
C LEU A 132 18.01 13.84 5.68
N GLN A 133 17.32 14.10 6.79
CA GLN A 133 17.39 13.29 8.01
C GLN A 133 16.33 12.18 8.11
N SER A 134 15.31 12.15 7.23
CA SER A 134 14.27 11.10 7.26
C SER A 134 14.68 9.80 6.53
N MET A 135 15.81 9.78 5.81
CA MET A 135 16.43 8.55 5.27
C MET A 135 17.49 7.98 6.23
N LYS A 136 17.06 7.53 7.41
CA LYS A 136 17.78 6.47 8.13
C LYS A 136 16.80 5.35 8.41
N GLY A 137 16.83 4.35 7.54
CA GLY A 137 16.25 3.05 7.84
C GLY A 137 16.85 2.54 9.16
N ASN A 138 15.98 2.06 10.03
CA ASN A 138 16.35 1.31 11.21
C ASN A 138 17.13 0.07 10.77
N SER A 139 18.46 0.19 10.73
CA SER A 139 19.36 -0.96 10.74
C SER A 139 19.22 -1.58 12.12
N ALA A 140 18.62 -2.76 12.16
CA ALA A 140 18.50 -3.56 13.37
C ALA A 140 19.88 -3.80 13.98
N ASP A 141 20.07 -3.32 15.21
CA ASP A 141 21.17 -3.73 16.07
C ASP A 141 20.97 -5.20 16.46
N HIS A 142 21.65 -6.09 15.74
CA HIS A 142 21.96 -7.43 16.23
C HIS A 142 23.03 -7.29 17.32
N LYS A 143 22.60 -7.11 18.57
CA LYS A 143 23.47 -7.34 19.73
C LYS A 143 23.41 -8.82 20.06
N GLY A 144 24.50 -9.51 19.74
CA GLY A 144 24.76 -10.86 20.21
C GLY A 144 24.79 -10.90 21.73
N ASP A 145 24.15 -11.92 22.28
CA ASP A 145 24.31 -12.32 23.67
C ASP A 145 24.92 -13.71 23.67
N GLU A 146 26.24 -13.76 23.84
CA GLU A 146 26.97 -14.97 24.17
C GLU A 146 26.63 -15.35 25.62
N SER A 147 25.93 -16.46 25.81
CA SER A 147 25.95 -17.16 27.09
C SER A 147 26.33 -18.61 26.87
N VAL A 148 27.59 -18.88 27.19
CA VAL A 148 28.21 -20.19 27.36
C VAL A 148 27.49 -20.94 28.48
N ARG A 149 27.00 -22.14 28.20
CA ARG A 149 26.91 -23.24 29.17
C ARG A 149 27.22 -24.56 28.47
N ASP A 150 28.23 -25.21 29.01
CA ASP A 150 28.82 -26.48 28.63
C ASP A 150 27.90 -27.69 28.86
N SER A 151 28.35 -28.79 28.23
CA SER A 151 28.18 -30.21 28.58
C SER A 151 26.81 -30.84 28.32
N GLU A 152 26.74 -31.74 27.34
CA GLU A 152 26.93 -33.17 27.60
C GLU A 152 27.28 -33.91 26.30
N GLU A 153 28.21 -34.85 26.45
CA GLU A 153 28.66 -35.85 25.49
C GLU A 153 27.50 -36.81 25.18
N ASP A 154 27.47 -37.39 23.97
CA ASP A 154 27.40 -38.85 23.80
C ASP A 154 27.33 -39.22 22.29
N GLU A 155 28.39 -39.93 21.90
CA GLU A 155 28.42 -41.14 21.08
C GLU A 155 27.91 -41.11 19.62
N ASP A 156 28.89 -41.10 18.73
CA ASP A 156 29.14 -42.14 17.72
C ASP A 156 27.92 -42.81 17.07
N GLU A 157 27.74 -42.57 15.77
CA GLU A 157 27.65 -43.70 14.81
C GLU A 157 27.93 -43.22 13.38
N ASN A 158 29.13 -43.59 12.91
CA ASN A 158 29.53 -43.60 11.51
C ASN A 158 28.92 -44.82 10.83
N TRP A 159 28.11 -44.62 9.79
CA TRP A 159 27.90 -45.65 8.77
C TRP A 159 28.11 -45.03 7.39
N ASP A 160 29.29 -45.37 6.86
CA ASP A 160 29.70 -45.22 5.48
C ASP A 160 28.80 -46.06 4.54
N SER A 161 28.53 -45.44 3.38
CA SER A 161 28.61 -46.00 2.02
C SER A 161 27.67 -47.11 1.54
N GLU A 162 27.22 -46.91 0.29
CA GLU A 162 26.78 -47.84 -0.79
C GLU A 162 25.51 -47.24 -1.43
N GLU A 163 25.58 -46.44 -2.50
CA GLU A 163 25.83 -46.78 -3.93
C GLU A 163 24.94 -47.91 -4.50
N GLU A 164 24.64 -47.76 -5.80
CA GLU A 164 23.82 -48.59 -6.73
C GLU A 164 22.33 -48.20 -6.83
N ASP A 165 21.94 -47.46 -7.88
CA ASP A 165 21.60 -47.93 -9.24
C ASP A 165 20.13 -48.44 -9.30
N GLN A 166 19.34 -48.38 -10.37
CA GLN A 166 19.28 -47.74 -11.67
C GLN A 166 18.02 -48.35 -12.32
N ASP A 167 17.35 -47.61 -13.24
CA ASP A 167 16.42 -48.14 -14.27
C ASP A 167 15.07 -48.74 -13.77
N ASP A 168 13.96 -48.76 -14.49
CA ASP A 168 13.57 -48.21 -15.78
C ASP A 168 12.02 -48.25 -15.84
N LYS A 169 11.48 -47.37 -16.68
CA LYS A 169 10.26 -47.49 -17.52
C LYS A 169 9.25 -48.61 -17.18
N GLU A 170 7.97 -48.22 -17.06
CA GLU A 170 6.98 -48.75 -18.01
C GLU A 170 5.86 -47.77 -18.34
N PHE A 171 5.73 -47.58 -19.65
CA PHE A 171 4.70 -46.85 -20.37
C PHE A 171 3.45 -47.75 -20.48
N SER A 172 2.27 -47.14 -20.44
CA SER A 172 1.19 -47.32 -21.44
C SER A 172 -0.23 -47.47 -20.86
N GLN A 173 -1.03 -46.43 -21.15
CA GLN A 173 -2.38 -46.41 -21.73
C GLN A 173 -3.38 -47.55 -21.47
N LEU A 174 -4.63 -47.15 -21.18
CA LEU A 174 -5.92 -47.54 -21.83
C LEU A 174 -7.04 -46.84 -21.03
N SER A 175 -7.74 -45.78 -21.49
CA SER A 175 -8.76 -45.67 -22.55
C SER A 175 -9.92 -46.68 -22.45
N TYR A 176 -11.15 -46.13 -22.41
CA TYR A 176 -12.49 -46.73 -22.53
C TYR A 176 -13.08 -47.47 -21.31
N ALA A 177 -14.04 -46.84 -20.63
CA ALA A 177 -15.49 -47.02 -20.86
C ALA A 177 -16.29 -45.94 -20.10
#